data_AF-A0A9P4TKI1-F1
#
_entry.id   AF-A0A9P4TKI1-F1
#
_cell.length_a   1.000
_cell.length_b   1.000
_cell.length_c   1.000
_cell.angle_alpha   90.00
_cell.angle_beta   90.00
_cell.angle_gamma   90.00
#
_symmetry.space_group_name_H-M   'P 1'
#
loop_
_entity.id
_entity.type
_entity.pdbx_description
1 polymer ?
#
loop_
_entity_poly.entity_id
_entity_poly.type
_entity_poly.pdbx_seq_one_letter_code
_entity_poly.pdbx_strand_id
1 'polypeptide(L)'
;MPRLGRDATLPHHRPSASTSPSTQKYPVNYFFYGTLASPDCLARLFGIKTSDVAALRPAICFDGQIRIWADRYRALVDCPGGKVEGHVFAVKSVDEEEALRAYEGSNYEVVRAEVEVDGKRKECLTFRFVGSENDLRKQIA
;
A
#
# COMPACT_ATOMS: atom_id res chain seq x y z
N MET A 1 -5.39 -13.47 -4.17
CA MET A 1 -4.59 -12.37 -3.60
C MET A 1 -5.22 -11.92 -2.30
N PRO A 2 -4.41 -11.68 -1.26
CA PRO A 2 -4.90 -11.15 0.02
C PRO A 2 -5.59 -9.79 -0.17
N ARG A 3 -6.59 -9.51 0.68
CA ARG A 3 -7.37 -8.27 0.69
C ARG A 3 -7.28 -7.63 2.07
N LEU A 4 -7.18 -6.30 2.09
CA LEU A 4 -7.29 -5.52 3.32
C LEU A 4 -8.71 -5.62 3.89
N GLY A 5 -8.84 -5.71 5.21
CA GLY A 5 -10.11 -5.86 5.93
C GLY A 5 -10.62 -7.28 6.11
N ARG A 6 -9.93 -8.27 5.53
CA ARG A 6 -10.39 -9.66 5.52
C ARG A 6 -9.26 -10.54 6.02
N ASP A 7 -9.33 -10.85 7.31
CA ASP A 7 -8.51 -11.88 7.92
C ASP A 7 -8.71 -13.19 7.14
N ALA A 8 -7.67 -13.66 6.48
CA ALA A 8 -7.63 -15.02 6.00
C ALA A 8 -7.42 -15.91 7.22
N THR A 9 -8.48 -16.09 8.00
CA THR A 9 -8.48 -16.98 9.15
C THR A 9 -8.26 -18.40 8.66
N LEU A 10 -7.03 -18.89 8.89
CA LEU A 10 -6.66 -20.30 9.13
C LEU A 10 -6.56 -21.24 7.89
N PRO A 11 -6.01 -22.45 8.06
CA PRO A 11 -4.59 -22.76 8.09
C PRO A 11 -4.19 -23.67 6.89
N HIS A 12 -2.88 -23.82 6.68
CA HIS A 12 -2.31 -25.00 5.99
C HIS A 12 -2.58 -25.14 4.47
N HIS A 13 -2.07 -24.21 3.66
CA HIS A 13 -1.36 -24.51 2.41
C HIS A 13 -1.01 -23.17 1.79
N ARG A 14 0.25 -22.74 1.90
CA ARG A 14 0.78 -21.67 1.04
C ARG A 14 1.30 -22.38 -0.21
N PRO A 15 0.52 -22.58 -1.31
CA PRO A 15 1.18 -22.61 -2.59
C PRO A 15 1.87 -21.26 -2.67
N SER A 16 3.19 -21.29 -2.79
CA SER A 16 4.02 -20.14 -3.03
C SER A 16 3.44 -19.40 -4.23
N ALA A 17 2.53 -18.45 -3.99
CA ALA A 17 2.19 -17.42 -4.95
C ALA A 17 3.33 -16.41 -4.86
N SER A 18 4.52 -16.89 -5.22
CA SER A 18 5.52 -16.13 -5.95
C SER A 18 4.74 -15.47 -7.08
N THR A 19 4.23 -14.27 -6.79
CA THR A 19 3.49 -13.46 -7.73
C THR A 19 4.55 -12.94 -8.68
N SER A 20 4.93 -13.81 -9.61
CA SER A 20 5.75 -13.47 -10.75
C SER A 20 5.05 -12.32 -11.49
N PRO A 21 5.75 -11.21 -11.79
CA PRO A 21 5.17 -9.99 -12.37
C PRO A 21 4.64 -10.15 -13.81
N SER A 22 4.62 -11.37 -14.36
CA SER A 22 4.44 -11.64 -15.79
C SER A 22 3.02 -11.45 -16.33
N THR A 23 2.02 -11.09 -15.52
CA THR A 23 0.62 -10.90 -15.99
C THR A 23 -0.09 -9.63 -15.51
N GLN A 24 0.59 -8.73 -14.80
CA GLN A 24 -0.01 -7.43 -14.47
C GLN A 24 0.07 -6.51 -15.70
N LYS A 25 -1.11 -6.18 -16.26
CA LYS A 25 -1.22 -5.13 -17.28
C LYS A 25 -1.11 -3.77 -16.60
N TYR A 26 -0.05 -3.03 -16.93
CA TYR A 26 0.11 -1.65 -16.53
C TYR A 26 -0.85 -0.73 -17.33
N PRO A 27 -1.35 0.36 -16.73
CA PRO A 27 -1.02 0.87 -15.39
C PRO A 27 -1.81 0.21 -14.24
N VAL A 28 -1.14 0.00 -13.11
CA VAL A 28 -1.71 -0.57 -11.88
C VAL A 28 -1.89 0.55 -10.84
N ASN A 29 -3.06 0.61 -10.20
CA ASN A 29 -3.33 1.64 -9.21
C ASN A 29 -2.83 1.21 -7.83
N TYR A 30 -1.92 2.00 -7.26
CA TYR A 30 -1.41 1.82 -5.91
C TYR A 30 -1.90 2.92 -5.00
N PHE A 31 -2.31 2.56 -3.78
CA PHE A 31 -2.65 3.46 -2.70
C PHE A 31 -1.45 3.60 -1.75
N PHE A 32 -1.02 4.84 -1.58
CA PHE A 32 0.06 5.27 -0.72
C PHE A 32 -0.50 6.05 0.47
N TYR A 33 0.08 5.83 1.64
CA TYR A 33 -0.30 6.49 2.88
C TYR A 33 0.92 7.10 3.56
N GLY A 34 0.68 8.06 4.47
CA GLY A 34 1.74 8.67 5.26
C GLY A 34 2.77 9.46 4.44
N THR A 35 4.05 9.23 4.69
CA THR A 35 5.16 9.95 4.02
C THR A 35 5.31 9.55 2.55
N LEU A 36 5.03 8.29 2.20
CA LEU A 36 4.99 7.82 0.82
C LEU A 36 3.87 8.47 0.00
N ALA A 37 2.85 9.02 0.64
CA ALA A 37 1.82 9.79 -0.05
C ALA A 37 2.28 11.20 -0.48
N SER A 38 3.56 11.55 -0.26
CA SER A 38 4.13 12.84 -0.67
C SER A 38 4.75 12.75 -2.07
N PRO A 39 4.45 13.69 -2.98
CA PRO A 39 4.97 13.66 -4.34
C PRO A 39 6.50 13.72 -4.41
N ASP A 40 7.16 14.40 -3.48
CA ASP A 40 8.64 14.46 -3.42
C ASP A 40 9.26 13.09 -3.11
N CYS A 41 8.64 12.36 -2.17
CA CYS A 41 9.13 11.06 -1.75
C CYS A 41 8.99 10.03 -2.88
N LEU A 42 7.84 10.02 -3.55
CA LEU A 42 7.60 9.15 -4.72
C LEU A 42 8.46 9.54 -5.93
N ALA A 43 8.66 10.84 -6.19
CA ALA A 43 9.53 11.30 -7.26
C ALA A 43 10.96 10.81 -7.07
N ARG A 44 11.47 10.94 -5.85
CA ARG A 44 12.79 10.43 -5.47
C ARG A 44 12.87 8.91 -5.57
N LEU A 45 11.80 8.22 -5.19
CA LEU A 45 11.75 6.76 -5.21
C LEU A 45 11.74 6.19 -6.63
N PHE A 46 10.91 6.74 -7.51
CA PHE A 46 10.85 6.34 -8.92
C PHE A 46 11.98 6.96 -9.77
N GLY A 47 12.74 7.90 -9.24
CA GLY A 47 13.75 8.65 -10.01
C GLY A 47 13.14 9.54 -11.11
N ILE A 48 11.88 9.96 -10.97
CA ILE A 48 11.15 10.80 -11.93
C ILE A 48 10.97 12.23 -11.41
N LYS A 49 10.55 13.14 -12.27
CA LYS A 49 10.27 14.53 -11.87
C LYS A 49 9.01 14.59 -11.02
N THR A 50 8.99 15.47 -10.01
CA THR A 50 7.81 15.71 -9.17
C THR A 50 6.56 16.09 -9.99
N SER A 51 6.74 16.72 -11.16
CA SER A 51 5.66 17.02 -12.11
C SER A 51 4.96 15.78 -12.65
N ASP A 52 5.67 14.66 -12.84
CA ASP A 52 5.08 13.39 -13.25
C ASP A 52 4.32 12.71 -12.09
N VAL A 53 4.72 12.99 -10.85
CA VAL A 53 4.08 12.52 -9.62
C VAL A 53 2.88 13.39 -9.19
N ALA A 54 2.70 14.56 -9.80
CA ALA A 54 1.54 15.42 -9.60
C ALA A 54 0.20 14.73 -9.96
N ALA A 55 0.26 13.56 -10.59
CA ALA A 55 -0.88 12.69 -10.82
C ALA A 55 -1.39 11.94 -9.56
N LEU A 56 -0.76 12.11 -8.39
CA LEU A 56 -1.27 11.61 -7.11
C LEU A 56 -2.66 12.16 -6.84
N ARG A 57 -3.66 11.29 -6.78
CA ARG A 57 -5.03 11.68 -6.48
C ARG A 57 -5.34 11.40 -5.02
N PRO A 58 -5.90 12.35 -4.27
CA PRO A 58 -6.31 12.10 -2.89
C PRO A 58 -7.36 10.99 -2.87
N ALA A 59 -7.23 10.09 -1.91
CA ALA A 59 -8.07 8.90 -1.83
C ALA A 59 -8.23 8.39 -0.39
N ILE A 60 -9.30 7.64 -0.16
CA ILE A 60 -9.63 7.05 1.14
C ILE A 60 -9.62 5.52 0.99
N CYS A 61 -8.70 4.86 1.67
CA CYS A 61 -8.68 3.41 1.79
C CYS A 61 -9.61 2.94 2.90
N PHE A 62 -10.47 1.96 2.62
CA PHE A 62 -11.35 1.34 3.61
C PHE A 62 -10.73 0.09 4.21
N ASP A 63 -11.27 -0.30 5.37
CA ASP A 63 -10.92 -1.49 6.12
C ASP A 63 -9.44 -1.57 6.56
N GLY A 64 -8.81 -0.40 6.67
CA GLY A 64 -7.43 -0.23 7.09
C GLY A 64 -7.29 0.75 8.24
N GLN A 65 -6.19 0.64 8.99
CA GLN A 65 -5.77 1.61 9.99
C GLN A 65 -4.26 1.80 9.95
N ILE A 66 -3.81 3.04 10.14
CA ILE A 66 -2.39 3.34 10.33
C ILE A 66 -2.00 3.16 11.80
N ARG A 67 -0.95 2.38 12.02
CA ARG A 67 -0.26 2.24 13.31
C ARG A 67 1.18 2.72 13.21
N ILE A 68 1.82 2.93 14.35
CA ILE A 68 3.23 3.32 14.43
C ILE A 68 4.06 2.05 14.68
N TRP A 69 4.96 1.74 13.77
CA TRP A 69 5.97 0.69 13.92
C TRP A 69 7.32 1.31 14.29
N ALA A 70 8.00 0.72 15.27
CA ALA A 70 9.31 1.14 15.77
C ALA A 70 9.43 2.66 16.04
N ASP A 71 8.35 3.28 16.55
CA ASP A 71 8.24 4.70 16.95
C ASP A 71 8.28 5.76 15.84
N ARG A 72 8.61 5.37 14.59
CA ARG A 72 8.84 6.31 13.49
C ARG A 72 8.22 5.92 12.16
N TYR A 73 7.85 4.65 11.96
CA TYR A 73 7.30 4.18 10.69
C TYR A 73 5.78 4.06 10.78
N ARG A 74 5.09 4.46 9.71
CA ARG A 74 3.65 4.26 9.59
C ARG A 74 3.41 2.90 8.94
N ALA A 75 2.62 2.06 9.60
CA ALA A 75 2.30 0.72 9.16
C ALA A 75 0.79 0.60 8.95
N LEU A 76 0.37 0.25 7.73
CA LEU A 76 -1.02 -0.07 7.44
C LEU A 76 -1.32 -1.49 7.90
N VAL A 77 -2.33 -1.62 8.75
CA VAL A 77 -2.87 -2.89 9.23
C VAL A 77 -4.34 -3.04 8.88
N ASP A 78 -4.81 -4.28 8.96
CA ASP A 78 -6.21 -4.64 8.84
C ASP A 78 -7.04 -3.98 9.95
N CYS A 79 -8.09 -3.27 9.57
CA CYS A 79 -9.01 -2.69 10.53
C CYS A 79 -10.39 -2.57 9.88
N PRO A 80 -11.25 -3.60 9.95
CA PRO A 80 -12.56 -3.57 9.32
C PRO A 80 -13.39 -2.38 9.81
N GLY A 81 -13.96 -1.61 8.87
CA GLY A 81 -14.64 -0.34 9.14
C GLY A 81 -13.72 0.86 9.37
N GLY A 82 -12.41 0.65 9.44
CA GLY A 82 -11.39 1.70 9.48
C GLY A 82 -11.27 2.44 8.14
N LYS A 83 -10.74 3.66 8.20
CA LYS A 83 -10.49 4.50 7.02
C LYS A 83 -9.11 5.11 7.13
N VAL A 84 -8.37 5.11 6.03
CA VAL A 84 -7.05 5.71 5.92
C VAL A 84 -7.03 6.69 4.76
N GLU A 85 -6.67 7.92 5.06
CA GLU A 85 -6.44 8.95 4.06
C GLU A 85 -5.06 8.76 3.44
N GLY A 86 -5.00 8.91 2.12
CA GLY A 86 -3.78 8.75 1.36
C GLY A 86 -3.97 9.23 -0.08
N HIS A 87 -3.16 8.70 -0.97
CA HIS A 87 -3.18 9.07 -2.38
C HIS A 87 -3.07 7.84 -3.26
N VAL A 88 -3.76 7.85 -4.40
CA VAL A 88 -3.63 6.85 -5.44
C VAL A 88 -2.69 7.35 -6.51
N PHE A 89 -1.74 6.50 -6.89
CA PHE A 89 -0.87 6.72 -8.04
C PHE A 89 -0.95 5.53 -8.99
N ALA A 90 -0.95 5.82 -10.28
CA ALA A 90 -0.95 4.82 -11.33
C ALA A 90 0.49 4.46 -11.66
N VAL A 91 0.96 3.33 -11.14
CA VAL A 91 2.24 2.73 -11.50
C VAL A 91 2.14 2.25 -12.95
N LYS A 92 2.99 2.77 -13.82
CA LYS A 92 2.96 2.56 -15.28
C LYS A 92 3.94 1.50 -15.74
N SER A 93 4.89 1.08 -14.90
CA SER A 93 5.94 0.14 -15.28
C SER A 93 6.35 -0.80 -14.14
N VAL A 94 6.95 -1.93 -14.51
CA VAL A 94 7.52 -2.91 -13.56
C VAL A 94 8.63 -2.27 -12.74
N ASP A 95 9.44 -1.42 -13.34
CA ASP A 95 10.57 -0.73 -12.69
C ASP A 95 10.11 0.14 -11.50
N GLU A 96 9.03 0.90 -11.67
CA GLU A 96 8.40 1.67 -10.59
C GLU A 96 7.88 0.74 -9.47
N GLU A 97 7.28 -0.41 -9.82
CA GLU A 97 6.85 -1.40 -8.81
C GLU A 97 8.04 -2.03 -8.09
N GLU A 98 9.12 -2.33 -8.79
CA GLU A 98 10.33 -2.91 -8.21
C GLU A 98 11.00 -1.93 -7.24
N ALA A 99 11.07 -0.63 -7.61
CA ALA A 99 11.54 0.43 -6.72
C ALA A 99 10.71 0.49 -5.42
N LEU A 100 9.38 0.38 -5.51
CA LEU A 100 8.50 0.33 -4.33
C LEU A 100 8.80 -0.87 -3.44
N ARG A 101 8.98 -2.06 -4.03
CA ARG A 101 9.34 -3.26 -3.27
C ARG A 101 10.70 -3.14 -2.61
N ALA A 102 11.67 -2.53 -3.29
CA ALA A 102 13.00 -2.29 -2.75
C ALA A 102 12.97 -1.30 -1.57
N TYR A 103 12.08 -0.30 -1.61
CA TYR A 103 11.93 0.70 -0.55
C TYR A 103 11.22 0.16 0.70
N GLU A 104 10.10 -0.54 0.51
CA GLU A 104 9.33 -1.13 1.62
C GLU A 104 10.06 -2.34 2.23
N GLY A 105 10.82 -3.08 1.42
CA GLY A 105 11.57 -4.24 1.86
C GLY A 105 10.70 -5.44 2.21
N SER A 106 11.25 -6.41 2.97
CA SER A 106 10.60 -7.70 3.23
C SER A 106 9.50 -7.68 4.29
N ASN A 107 9.28 -6.55 4.97
CA ASN A 107 8.29 -6.42 6.05
C ASN A 107 6.89 -6.02 5.56
N TYR A 108 6.70 -5.87 4.26
CA TYR A 108 5.44 -5.46 3.65
C TYR A 108 5.01 -6.44 2.56
N GLU A 109 3.70 -6.60 2.42
CA GLU A 109 3.07 -7.41 1.37
C GLU A 109 2.10 -6.54 0.57
N VAL A 110 2.08 -6.76 -0.74
CA VAL A 110 1.11 -6.10 -1.63
C VAL A 110 -0.25 -6.78 -1.49
N VAL A 111 -1.24 -6.03 -1.01
CA VAL A 111 -2.62 -6.49 -0.84
C VAL A 111 -3.58 -5.65 -1.67
N ARG A 112 -4.74 -6.23 -2.01
CA ARG A 112 -5.83 -5.46 -2.63
C ARG A 112 -6.61 -4.70 -1.56
N ALA A 113 -6.84 -3.42 -1.78
CA ALA A 113 -7.65 -2.59 -0.90
C ALA A 113 -8.74 -1.87 -1.70
N GLU A 114 -9.90 -1.70 -1.06
CA GLU A 114 -10.95 -0.86 -1.61
C GLU A 114 -10.64 0.60 -1.26
N VAL A 115 -10.54 1.43 -2.28
CA VAL A 115 -10.13 2.82 -2.15
C VAL A 115 -11.12 3.70 -2.90
N GLU A 116 -11.60 4.77 -2.25
CA GLU A 116 -12.42 5.80 -2.88
C GLU A 116 -11.54 6.95 -3.37
N VAL A 117 -11.60 7.23 -4.67
CA VAL A 117 -10.89 8.31 -5.33
C VAL A 117 -11.89 9.08 -6.18
N ASP A 118 -11.94 10.40 -6.05
CA ASP A 118 -12.92 11.26 -6.75
C ASP A 118 -14.39 10.80 -6.54
N GLY A 119 -14.73 10.29 -5.34
CA GLY A 119 -16.06 9.76 -5.02
C GLY A 119 -16.41 8.42 -5.69
N LYS A 120 -15.43 7.76 -6.32
CA LYS A 120 -15.60 6.43 -6.94
C LYS A 120 -14.75 5.41 -6.21
N ARG A 121 -15.39 4.31 -5.80
CA ARG A 121 -14.70 3.15 -5.25
C ARG A 121 -13.96 2.41 -6.36
N LYS A 122 -12.70 2.10 -6.10
CA LYS A 122 -11.82 1.39 -7.01
C LYS A 122 -10.96 0.39 -6.23
N GLU A 123 -10.76 -0.78 -6.81
CA GLU A 123 -9.78 -1.73 -6.30
C GLU A 123 -8.37 -1.21 -6.63
N CYS A 124 -7.58 -0.97 -5.59
CA CYS A 124 -6.18 -0.58 -5.70
C CYS A 124 -5.30 -1.60 -4.97
N LEU A 125 -4.00 -1.56 -5.24
CA LEU A 125 -3.01 -2.28 -4.47
C LEU A 125 -2.44 -1.37 -3.39
N THR A 126 -2.05 -1.93 -2.26
CA THR A 126 -1.37 -1.17 -1.21
C THR A 126 -0.41 -2.07 -0.45
N PHE A 127 0.47 -1.46 0.32
CA PHE A 127 1.46 -2.16 1.13
C PHE A 127 0.93 -2.32 2.55
N ARG A 128 0.60 -3.57 2.91
CA ARG A 128 0.23 -3.95 4.27
C ARG A 128 1.48 -4.41 5.00
N PHE A 129 1.66 -3.92 6.23
CA PHE A 129 2.72 -4.41 7.10
C PHE A 129 2.45 -5.86 7.50
N VAL A 130 3.42 -6.75 7.26
CA VAL A 130 3.35 -8.18 7.62
C VAL A 130 4.32 -8.56 8.73
N GLY A 131 4.99 -7.57 9.34
CA GLY A 131 5.78 -7.80 10.55
C GLY A 131 4.89 -8.08 11.77
N SER A 132 5.52 -8.38 12.91
CA SER A 132 4.80 -8.74 14.13
C SER A 132 3.97 -7.57 14.66
N GLU A 133 2.68 -7.79 14.88
CA GLU A 133 1.76 -6.79 15.45
C GLU A 133 2.21 -6.31 16.85
N ASN A 134 3.00 -7.13 17.54
CA ASN A 134 3.58 -6.79 18.85
C ASN A 134 4.53 -5.58 18.79
N ASP A 135 5.10 -5.29 17.62
CA ASP A 135 5.96 -4.12 17.38
C ASP A 135 5.15 -2.87 16.99
N LEU A 136 3.83 -2.99 16.84
CA LEU A 136 2.93 -1.91 16.47
C LEU A 136 2.36 -1.23 17.70
N ARG A 137 2.55 0.08 17.76
CA ARG A 137 1.92 0.96 18.74
C ARG A 137 0.72 1.68 18.12
N LYS A 138 -0.30 1.93 18.93
CA LYS A 138 -1.40 2.82 18.55
C LYS A 138 -0.84 4.23 18.38
N GLN A 139 -1.24 4.91 17.31
CA GLN A 139 -0.98 6.34 17.19
C GLN A 139 -1.77 7.03 18.32
N ILE A 140 -1.05 7.58 19.29
CA ILE A 140 -1.64 8.35 20.38
C ILE A 140 -1.98 9.72 19.77
N ALA A 141 -3.27 10.05 19.74
CA ALA A 141 -3.78 11.32 19.23
C ALA A 141 -3.39 12.48 20.16
#